data_AF-A0A6N0WQT6-F1
#
_entry.id   AF-A0A6N0WQT6-F1
#
_cell.length_a   1.000
_cell.length_b   1.000
_cell.length_c   1.000
_cell.angle_alpha   90.00
_cell.angle_beta   90.00
_cell.angle_gamma   90.00
#
_symmetry.space_group_name_H-M   'P 1'
#
loop_
_entity.id
_entity.type
_entity.pdbx_description
1 polymer ?
#
loop_
_entity_poly.entity_id
_entity_poly.type
_entity_poly.pdbx_seq_one_letter_code
_entity_poly.pdbx_strand_id
1 'polypeptide(L)'
;MERFGDWSVNATKPINGGHDVANTNPNLKTPSDLARNETKSVADALNSALADCFALYLKTKNFHWHVSGPHFRDYHLLLDDQAAQIFAVTDAIAERVRKTGNTTLRSIGDVARHQTIKDNDQPFVAPEAMLAELRDDNLKLVESFRAVKDAAEEAKDNATSGIVDEWTDQAETRAWFLFEASRKI
;
A
#
# COMPACT_ATOMS: atom_id res chain seq x y z
N MET A 1 -36.20 -47.10 1.81
CA MET A 1 -36.28 -46.87 0.35
C MET A 1 -36.72 -45.42 0.17
N GLU A 2 -35.77 -44.49 0.34
CA GLU A 2 -36.00 -43.05 0.21
C GLU A 2 -35.23 -42.57 -1.02
N ARG A 3 -35.88 -41.75 -1.84
CA ARG A 3 -35.43 -41.38 -3.18
C ARG A 3 -34.36 -40.29 -3.11
N PHE A 4 -33.23 -40.56 -3.75
CA PHE A 4 -32.17 -39.59 -4.02
C PHE A 4 -32.66 -38.50 -4.98
N GLY A 5 -32.41 -37.24 -4.62
CA GLY A 5 -32.62 -36.07 -5.47
C GLY A 5 -31.48 -35.90 -6.46
N ASP A 6 -31.86 -35.65 -7.70
CA ASP A 6 -31.04 -35.39 -8.89
C ASP A 6 -30.25 -34.07 -8.74
N TRP A 7 -28.93 -34.13 -8.94
CA TRP A 7 -28.03 -32.97 -8.99
C TRP A 7 -27.45 -32.88 -10.40
N SER A 8 -28.23 -32.36 -11.34
CA SER A 8 -27.75 -32.05 -12.68
C SER A 8 -26.82 -30.83 -12.64
N VAL A 9 -25.54 -31.08 -12.84
CA VAL A 9 -24.47 -30.11 -13.06
C VAL A 9 -24.80 -29.16 -14.22
N ASN A 10 -24.95 -27.87 -13.93
CA ASN A 10 -24.94 -26.83 -14.95
C ASN A 10 -23.49 -26.41 -15.22
N ALA A 11 -23.00 -26.73 -16.41
CA ALA A 11 -21.70 -26.31 -16.92
C ALA A 11 -21.62 -24.77 -16.98
N THR A 12 -20.70 -24.19 -16.20
CA THR A 12 -20.35 -22.77 -16.26
C THR A 12 -19.61 -22.48 -17.57
N LYS A 13 -20.16 -21.56 -18.37
CA LYS A 13 -19.51 -20.95 -19.54
C LYS A 13 -18.20 -20.24 -19.15
N PRO A 14 -17.22 -20.11 -20.07
CA PRO A 14 -15.96 -19.44 -19.79
C PRO A 14 -16.19 -17.94 -19.60
N ILE A 15 -15.58 -17.39 -18.55
CA ILE A 15 -15.51 -15.95 -18.31
C ILE A 15 -14.45 -15.35 -19.26
N ASN A 16 -14.91 -14.63 -20.28
CA ASN A 16 -14.02 -13.82 -21.10
C ASN A 16 -13.50 -12.66 -20.26
N GLY A 17 -12.18 -12.64 -20.02
CA GLY A 17 -11.47 -11.52 -19.41
C GLY A 17 -11.41 -10.33 -20.37
N GLY A 18 -12.39 -9.44 -20.24
CA GLY A 18 -12.29 -8.05 -20.65
C GLY A 18 -12.36 -7.20 -19.39
N HIS A 19 -11.37 -6.33 -19.18
CA HIS A 19 -11.42 -5.33 -18.11
C HIS A 19 -12.56 -4.35 -18.41
N ASP A 20 -13.77 -4.69 -17.95
CA ASP A 20 -14.94 -3.85 -18.09
C ASP A 20 -14.72 -2.55 -17.33
N VAL A 21 -14.79 -1.46 -18.10
CA VAL A 21 -14.81 -0.08 -17.63
C VAL A 21 -15.91 0.02 -16.57
N ALA A 22 -15.50 0.11 -15.31
CA ALA A 22 -16.40 0.06 -14.17
C ALA A 22 -17.64 0.93 -14.39
N ASN A 23 -18.81 0.30 -14.22
CA ASN A 23 -20.12 0.91 -14.09
C ASN A 23 -20.13 1.85 -12.87
N THR A 24 -19.55 3.04 -13.00
CA THR A 24 -19.57 4.06 -11.95
C THR A 24 -20.97 4.66 -11.92
N ASN A 25 -21.69 4.48 -10.81
CA ASN A 25 -22.96 5.17 -10.57
C ASN A 25 -22.80 6.66 -10.93
N PRO A 26 -23.62 7.23 -11.83
CA PRO A 26 -23.48 8.61 -12.28
C PRO A 26 -23.53 9.63 -11.14
N ASN A 27 -24.15 9.27 -10.01
CA ASN A 27 -24.18 10.08 -8.78
C ASN A 27 -22.83 10.14 -8.05
N LEU A 28 -21.85 9.29 -8.40
CA LEU A 28 -20.52 9.23 -7.79
C LEU A 28 -19.43 9.88 -8.65
N LYS A 29 -19.83 10.65 -9.68
CA LYS A 29 -18.89 11.32 -10.58
C LYS A 29 -18.29 12.56 -9.90
N THR A 30 -17.13 12.40 -9.26
CA THR A 30 -16.34 13.54 -8.77
C THR A 30 -15.96 14.44 -9.95
N PRO A 31 -16.18 15.77 -9.86
CA PRO A 31 -15.65 16.72 -10.84
C PRO A 31 -14.13 16.73 -10.83
N SER A 32 -13.51 16.60 -12.01
CA SER A 32 -12.07 16.71 -12.22
C SER A 32 -11.80 17.20 -13.64
N ASP A 33 -10.72 17.96 -13.79
CA ASP A 33 -10.18 18.50 -15.03
C ASP A 33 -9.25 17.53 -15.77
N LEU A 34 -8.93 16.38 -15.17
CA LEU A 34 -8.04 15.37 -15.74
C LEU A 34 -8.78 14.36 -16.64
N ALA A 35 -8.12 13.88 -17.70
CA ALA A 35 -8.67 12.90 -18.64
C ALA A 35 -8.75 11.49 -18.01
N ARG A 36 -9.92 10.84 -18.13
CA ARG A 36 -10.25 9.60 -17.40
C ARG A 36 -9.37 8.37 -17.66
N ASN A 37 -8.68 8.27 -18.79
CA ASN A 37 -7.85 7.09 -19.07
C ASN A 37 -6.47 7.21 -18.42
N GLU A 38 -5.87 8.40 -18.46
CA GLU A 38 -4.61 8.70 -17.79
C GLU A 38 -4.79 8.67 -16.27
N THR A 39 -5.91 9.21 -15.74
CA THR A 39 -6.18 9.17 -14.30
C THR A 39 -6.40 7.77 -13.73
N LYS A 40 -6.74 6.77 -14.55
CA LYS A 40 -6.83 5.38 -14.08
C LYS A 40 -5.45 4.82 -13.77
N SER A 41 -4.45 5.07 -14.62
CA SER A 41 -3.08 4.63 -14.37
C SER A 41 -2.52 5.25 -13.08
N VAL A 42 -2.81 6.53 -12.84
CA VAL A 42 -2.43 7.23 -11.59
C VAL A 42 -3.16 6.61 -10.38
N ALA A 43 -4.45 6.33 -10.51
CA ALA A 43 -5.24 5.73 -9.43
C ALA A 43 -4.79 4.31 -9.09
N ASP A 44 -4.42 3.51 -10.09
CA ASP A 44 -3.89 2.16 -9.88
C ASP A 44 -2.54 2.21 -9.15
N ALA A 45 -1.64 3.10 -9.56
CA ALA A 45 -0.36 3.32 -8.88
C ALA A 45 -0.56 3.80 -7.42
N LEU A 46 -1.46 4.77 -7.20
CA LEU A 46 -1.80 5.26 -5.85
C LEU A 46 -2.43 4.17 -4.98
N ASN A 47 -3.32 3.32 -5.53
CA ASN A 47 -3.93 2.23 -4.77
C ASN A 47 -2.92 1.12 -4.43
N SER A 48 -1.95 0.85 -5.31
CA SER A 48 -0.83 -0.04 -5.00
C SER A 48 0.03 0.53 -3.86
N ALA A 49 0.44 1.80 -3.95
CA ALA A 49 1.21 2.46 -2.91
C ALA A 49 0.45 2.54 -1.58
N LEU A 50 -0.87 2.78 -1.61
CA LEU A 50 -1.72 2.74 -0.42
C LEU A 50 -1.75 1.36 0.23
N ALA A 51 -1.83 0.30 -0.57
CA ALA A 51 -1.80 -1.06 -0.06
C ALA A 51 -0.44 -1.37 0.60
N ASP A 52 0.65 -0.93 -0.01
CA ASP A 52 2.00 -1.04 0.55
C ASP A 52 2.17 -0.23 1.84
N CYS A 53 1.58 0.95 1.96
CA CYS A 53 1.54 1.69 3.22
C CYS A 53 0.83 0.91 4.33
N PHE A 54 -0.31 0.27 4.05
CA PHE A 54 -1.00 -0.55 5.05
C PHE A 54 -0.20 -1.81 5.44
N ALA A 55 0.41 -2.48 4.46
CA ALA A 55 1.29 -3.62 4.67
C ALA A 55 2.46 -3.26 5.58
N LEU A 56 3.17 -2.17 5.23
CA LEU A 56 4.33 -1.70 5.96
C LEU A 56 3.97 -1.17 7.34
N TYR A 57 2.84 -0.48 7.49
CA TYR A 57 2.31 -0.08 8.80
C TYR A 57 2.12 -1.29 9.71
N LEU A 58 1.40 -2.31 9.24
CA LEU A 58 1.13 -3.49 10.04
C LEU A 58 2.40 -4.27 10.36
N LYS A 59 3.32 -4.43 9.39
CA LYS A 59 4.62 -5.05 9.62
C LYS A 59 5.46 -4.27 10.65
N THR A 60 5.46 -2.94 10.57
CA THR A 60 6.18 -2.09 11.53
C THR A 60 5.61 -2.27 12.94
N LYS A 61 4.28 -2.31 13.09
CA LYS A 61 3.62 -2.61 14.37
C LYS A 61 3.91 -4.03 14.86
N ASN A 62 3.92 -5.01 13.96
CA ASN A 62 4.33 -6.38 14.26
C ASN A 62 5.74 -6.39 14.88
N PHE A 63 6.73 -5.78 14.24
CA PHE A 63 8.09 -5.73 14.79
C PHE A 63 8.17 -4.89 16.07
N HIS A 64 7.41 -3.80 16.18
CA HIS A 64 7.32 -3.03 17.43
C HIS A 64 6.82 -3.87 18.62
N TRP A 65 5.87 -4.78 18.41
CA TRP A 65 5.37 -5.67 19.47
C TRP A 65 6.37 -6.77 19.83
N HIS A 66 7.16 -7.25 18.87
CA HIS A 66 7.99 -8.44 19.03
C HIS A 66 9.51 -8.17 19.13
N VAL A 67 9.96 -6.93 18.96
CA VAL A 67 11.36 -6.55 19.14
C VAL A 67 11.80 -6.82 20.58
N SER A 68 13.03 -7.25 20.77
CA SER A 68 13.61 -7.59 22.07
C SER A 68 15.11 -7.27 22.12
N GLY A 69 15.76 -7.45 23.26
CA GLY A 69 17.19 -7.25 23.43
C GLY A 69 17.58 -5.92 24.10
N PRO A 70 18.90 -5.61 24.18
CA PRO A 70 19.41 -4.50 24.98
C PRO A 70 18.92 -3.11 24.55
N HIS A 71 18.58 -2.94 23.27
CA HIS A 71 18.08 -1.70 22.68
C HIS A 71 16.54 -1.65 22.59
N PHE A 72 15.84 -2.54 23.31
CA PHE A 72 14.39 -2.71 23.22
C PHE A 72 13.63 -1.39 23.23
N ARG A 73 13.87 -0.53 24.23
CA ARG A 73 13.12 0.72 24.39
C ARG A 73 13.27 1.64 23.19
N ASP A 74 14.49 1.79 22.68
CA ASP A 74 14.78 2.73 21.60
C ASP A 74 14.20 2.24 20.28
N TYR A 75 14.34 0.95 19.98
CA TYR A 75 13.70 0.35 18.80
C TYR A 75 12.19 0.36 18.91
N HIS A 76 11.62 -0.01 20.07
CA HIS A 76 10.18 -0.01 20.28
C HIS A 76 9.56 1.36 20.02
N LEU A 77 10.17 2.44 20.51
CA LEU A 77 9.70 3.82 20.28
C LEU A 77 9.92 4.28 18.83
N LEU A 78 11.08 3.98 18.24
CA LEU A 78 11.36 4.29 16.84
C LEU A 78 10.33 3.66 15.90
N LEU A 79 10.03 2.37 16.09
CA LEU A 79 9.08 1.65 15.26
C LEU A 79 7.64 2.17 15.43
N ASP A 80 7.27 2.63 16.63
CA ASP A 80 5.94 3.23 16.86
C ASP A 80 5.80 4.59 16.14
N ASP A 81 6.84 5.42 16.22
CA ASP A 81 6.88 6.72 15.52
C ASP A 81 6.80 6.54 14.00
N GLN A 82 7.58 5.59 13.44
CA GLN A 82 7.52 5.29 12.01
C GLN A 82 6.15 4.73 11.59
N ALA A 83 5.54 3.87 12.40
CA ALA A 83 4.19 3.36 12.12
C ALA A 83 3.16 4.51 12.09
N ALA A 84 3.24 5.47 13.02
CA ALA A 84 2.36 6.63 13.03
C ALA A 84 2.52 7.50 11.76
N GLN A 85 3.76 7.73 11.33
CA GLN A 85 4.06 8.47 10.10
C GLN A 85 3.47 7.76 8.86
N ILE A 86 3.68 6.44 8.73
CA ILE A 86 3.13 5.66 7.60
C ILE A 86 1.60 5.72 7.60
N PHE A 87 0.97 5.55 8.76
CA PHE A 87 -0.49 5.57 8.87
C PHE A 87 -1.07 6.93 8.46
N ALA A 88 -0.42 8.04 8.83
CA ALA A 88 -0.87 9.38 8.46
C ALA A 88 -0.92 9.62 6.94
N VAL A 89 -0.04 8.96 6.17
CA VAL A 89 -0.01 9.07 4.70
C VAL A 89 -1.18 8.34 4.03
N THR A 90 -1.75 7.31 4.67
CA THR A 90 -2.79 6.45 4.06
C THR A 90 -4.04 7.23 3.65
N ASP A 91 -4.53 8.12 4.51
CA ASP A 91 -5.70 8.94 4.23
C ASP A 91 -5.45 9.91 3.07
N ALA A 92 -4.30 10.57 3.07
CA ALA A 92 -3.92 11.50 2.01
C ALA A 92 -3.89 10.84 0.63
N ILE A 93 -3.35 9.61 0.53
CA ILE A 93 -3.36 8.83 -0.71
C ILE A 93 -4.78 8.43 -1.11
N ALA A 94 -5.55 7.85 -0.18
CA ALA A 94 -6.91 7.39 -0.44
C ALA A 94 -7.82 8.53 -0.91
N GLU A 95 -7.75 9.69 -0.25
CA GLU A 95 -8.49 10.88 -0.65
C GLU A 95 -8.01 11.43 -1.99
N ARG A 96 -6.71 11.36 -2.32
CA ARG A 96 -6.20 11.80 -3.62
C ARG A 96 -6.82 10.98 -4.76
N VAL A 97 -6.92 9.65 -4.59
CA VAL A 97 -7.62 8.77 -5.53
C VAL A 97 -9.09 9.18 -5.70
N ARG A 98 -9.77 9.52 -4.60
CA ARG A 98 -11.19 9.96 -4.65
C ARG A 98 -11.37 11.34 -5.29
N LYS A 99 -10.42 12.26 -5.08
CA LYS A 99 -10.42 13.63 -5.65
C LYS A 99 -10.33 13.62 -7.18
N THR A 100 -9.72 12.61 -7.78
CA THR A 100 -9.67 12.42 -9.25
C THR A 100 -10.84 11.60 -9.81
N GLY A 101 -11.83 11.26 -8.97
CA GLY A 101 -13.02 10.53 -9.37
C GLY A 101 -12.86 9.01 -9.45
N ASN A 102 -11.72 8.48 -9.03
CA ASN A 102 -11.45 7.05 -8.99
C ASN A 102 -11.84 6.43 -7.65
N THR A 103 -11.98 5.11 -7.58
CA THR A 103 -12.24 4.38 -6.33
C THR A 103 -10.96 3.90 -5.68
N THR A 104 -10.97 3.81 -4.35
CA THR A 104 -9.83 3.33 -3.57
C THR A 104 -10.14 2.02 -2.84
N LEU A 105 -9.15 1.50 -2.12
CA LEU A 105 -9.18 0.22 -1.40
C LEU A 105 -10.39 0.10 -0.46
N ARG A 106 -10.88 -1.12 -0.28
CA ARG A 106 -12.14 -1.38 0.46
C ARG A 106 -11.99 -2.14 1.75
N SER A 107 -10.98 -3.00 1.89
CA SER A 107 -10.87 -3.94 3.02
C SER A 107 -9.46 -4.51 3.13
N ILE A 108 -9.18 -5.21 4.22
CA ILE A 108 -7.91 -5.92 4.43
C ILE A 108 -7.63 -6.91 3.29
N GLY A 109 -8.65 -7.66 2.84
CA GLY A 109 -8.48 -8.57 1.70
C GLY A 109 -8.19 -7.84 0.38
N ASP A 110 -8.61 -6.59 0.26
CA ASP A 110 -8.30 -5.72 -0.89
C ASP A 110 -6.87 -5.18 -0.82
N VAL A 111 -6.43 -4.73 0.36
CA VAL A 111 -5.01 -4.43 0.63
C VAL A 111 -4.13 -5.61 0.24
N ALA A 112 -4.46 -6.81 0.73
CA ALA A 112 -3.67 -8.02 0.47
C ALA A 112 -3.53 -8.39 -1.02
N ARG A 113 -4.52 -8.03 -1.86
CA ARG A 113 -4.45 -8.26 -3.31
C ARG A 113 -3.57 -7.26 -4.05
N HIS A 114 -3.42 -6.04 -3.51
CA HIS A 114 -2.72 -4.95 -4.17
C HIS A 114 -1.32 -4.70 -3.58
N GLN A 115 -1.04 -5.16 -2.36
CA GLN A 115 0.26 -4.98 -1.73
C GLN A 115 1.36 -5.76 -2.48
N THR A 116 2.50 -5.11 -2.64
CA THR A 116 3.75 -5.68 -3.15
C THR A 116 4.71 -6.02 -2.00
N ILE A 117 4.70 -5.21 -0.95
CA ILE A 117 5.38 -5.46 0.33
C ILE A 117 4.75 -6.71 0.96
N LYS A 118 5.60 -7.68 1.31
CA LYS A 118 5.17 -8.96 1.87
C LYS A 118 5.01 -8.88 3.37
N ASP A 119 4.00 -9.54 3.92
CA ASP A 119 3.89 -9.73 5.36
C ASP A 119 5.06 -10.56 5.91
N ASN A 120 5.29 -10.46 7.22
CA ASN A 120 6.26 -11.31 7.92
C ASN A 120 5.59 -11.97 9.14
N ASP A 121 5.22 -13.23 8.96
CA ASP A 121 4.56 -14.06 9.97
C ASP A 121 5.55 -15.00 10.69
N GLN A 122 6.86 -14.74 10.59
CA GLN A 122 7.85 -15.61 11.24
C GLN A 122 7.69 -15.55 12.76
N PRO A 123 7.81 -16.69 13.46
CA PRO A 123 7.64 -16.74 14.92
C PRO A 123 8.77 -15.99 15.66
N PHE A 124 9.90 -15.76 15.01
CA PHE A 124 11.02 -14.99 15.54
C PHE A 124 11.81 -14.32 14.42
N VAL A 125 12.16 -13.05 14.63
CA VAL A 125 13.06 -12.27 13.78
C VAL A 125 14.05 -11.56 14.71
N ALA A 126 15.35 -11.57 14.39
CA ALA A 126 16.33 -10.86 15.19
C ALA A 126 16.13 -9.33 15.05
N PRO A 127 16.36 -8.52 16.11
CA PRO A 127 16.13 -7.07 16.06
C PRO A 127 16.85 -6.38 14.89
N GLU A 128 18.09 -6.74 14.60
CA GLU A 128 18.85 -6.15 13.49
C GLU A 128 18.26 -6.55 12.12
N ALA A 129 17.71 -7.77 12.01
CA ALA A 129 17.01 -8.21 10.82
C ALA A 129 15.66 -7.49 10.64
N MET A 130 14.93 -7.22 11.73
CA MET A 130 13.71 -6.40 11.71
C MET A 130 14.00 -5.00 11.14
N LEU A 131 15.05 -4.32 11.63
CA LEU A 131 15.42 -2.99 11.15
C LEU A 131 15.87 -3.01 9.69
N ALA A 132 16.67 -4.01 9.29
CA ALA A 132 17.11 -4.14 7.90
C ALA A 132 15.94 -4.41 6.94
N GLU A 133 15.00 -5.27 7.32
CA GLU A 133 13.81 -5.57 6.52
C GLU A 133 12.91 -4.34 6.36
N LEU A 134 12.63 -3.61 7.45
CA LEU A 134 11.84 -2.37 7.37
C LEU A 134 12.54 -1.28 6.57
N ARG A 135 13.89 -1.20 6.60
CA ARG A 135 14.64 -0.27 5.75
C ARG A 135 14.41 -0.61 4.30
N ASP A 136 14.59 -1.87 3.92
CA ASP A 136 14.47 -2.31 2.53
C ASP A 136 13.03 -2.16 2.03
N ASP A 137 12.03 -2.38 2.88
CA ASP A 137 10.63 -2.17 2.52
C ASP A 137 10.26 -0.68 2.41
N ASN A 138 10.86 0.22 3.21
CA ASN A 138 10.73 1.66 2.97
C ASN A 138 11.34 2.06 1.62
N LEU A 139 12.46 1.46 1.20
CA LEU A 139 13.05 1.71 -0.12
C LEU A 139 12.17 1.18 -1.27
N LYS A 140 11.48 0.06 -1.09
CA LYS A 140 10.45 -0.39 -2.06
C LYS A 140 9.24 0.56 -2.11
N LEU A 141 8.85 1.12 -0.97
CA LEU A 141 7.79 2.13 -0.93
C LEU A 141 8.21 3.41 -1.66
N VAL A 142 9.49 3.81 -1.55
CA VAL A 142 10.08 4.89 -2.36
C VAL A 142 9.99 4.59 -3.86
N GLU A 143 10.31 3.38 -4.29
CA GLU A 143 10.14 2.96 -5.69
C GLU A 143 8.68 3.04 -6.14
N SER A 144 7.74 2.65 -5.28
CA SER A 144 6.30 2.75 -5.55
C SER A 144 5.84 4.20 -5.69
N PHE A 145 6.36 5.11 -4.87
CA PHE A 145 6.09 6.55 -4.98
C PHE A 145 6.71 7.18 -6.23
N ARG A 146 7.89 6.71 -6.68
CA ARG A 146 8.45 7.13 -7.97
C ARG A 146 7.54 6.71 -9.14
N ALA A 147 7.01 5.49 -9.11
CA ALA A 147 6.05 5.04 -10.12
C ALA A 147 4.74 5.87 -10.11
N VAL A 148 4.26 6.28 -8.93
CA VAL A 148 3.13 7.22 -8.81
C VAL A 148 3.47 8.57 -9.44
N LYS A 149 4.68 9.10 -9.19
CA LYS A 149 5.14 10.37 -9.77
C LYS A 149 5.18 10.31 -11.29
N ASP A 150 5.80 9.26 -11.86
CA ASP A 150 5.90 9.06 -13.30
C ASP A 150 4.51 9.03 -13.96
N ALA A 151 3.58 8.24 -13.39
CA ALA A 151 2.20 8.17 -13.89
C ALA A 151 1.48 9.53 -13.78
N ALA A 152 1.69 10.26 -12.69
CA ALA A 152 1.08 11.58 -12.48
C ALA A 152 1.61 12.62 -13.47
N GLU A 153 2.91 12.61 -13.77
CA GLU A 153 3.52 13.50 -14.75
C GLU A 153 3.02 13.22 -16.17
N GLU A 154 2.93 11.94 -16.55
CA GLU A 154 2.36 11.53 -17.85
C GLU A 154 0.90 12.00 -17.99
N ALA A 155 0.12 11.88 -16.92
CA ALA A 155 -1.27 12.32 -16.85
C ALA A 155 -1.48 13.84 -16.66
N LYS A 156 -0.39 14.62 -16.56
CA LYS A 156 -0.41 16.05 -16.22
C LYS A 156 -1.13 16.35 -14.90
N ASP A 157 -1.17 15.39 -13.98
CA ASP A 157 -1.68 15.54 -12.62
C ASP A 157 -0.60 16.17 -11.73
N ASN A 158 -0.45 17.49 -11.84
CA ASN A 158 0.55 18.25 -11.10
C ASN A 158 0.38 18.14 -9.56
N ALA A 159 -0.86 17.99 -9.07
CA ALA A 159 -1.13 17.89 -7.65
C ALA A 159 -0.64 16.55 -7.08
N THR A 160 -0.88 15.43 -7.80
CA THR A 160 -0.32 14.13 -7.41
C THR A 160 1.20 14.11 -7.55
N SER A 161 1.74 14.61 -8.66
CA SER A 161 3.19 14.67 -8.91
C SER A 161 3.95 15.52 -7.86
N GLY A 162 3.32 16.58 -7.35
CA GLY A 162 3.91 17.42 -6.31
C GLY A 162 3.83 16.82 -4.91
N ILE A 163 2.69 16.24 -4.51
CA ILE A 163 2.53 15.73 -3.13
C ILE A 163 3.34 14.45 -2.88
N VAL A 164 3.60 13.65 -3.92
CA VAL A 164 4.33 12.39 -3.77
C VAL A 164 5.83 12.57 -3.45
N ASP A 165 6.39 13.76 -3.72
CA ASP A 165 7.77 14.08 -3.32
C ASP A 165 7.93 14.08 -1.79
N GLU A 166 6.96 14.66 -1.08
CA GLU A 166 6.92 14.66 0.38
C GLU A 166 6.82 13.23 0.94
N TRP A 167 5.97 12.38 0.35
CA TRP A 167 5.85 10.97 0.79
C TRP A 167 7.12 10.16 0.52
N THR A 168 7.81 10.49 -0.57
CA THR A 168 9.12 9.91 -0.92
C THR A 168 10.16 10.27 0.13
N ASP A 169 10.32 11.55 0.45
CA ASP A 169 11.28 12.01 1.45
C ASP A 169 11.00 11.42 2.85
N GLN A 170 9.72 11.32 3.24
CA GLN A 170 9.34 10.67 4.49
C GLN A 170 9.75 9.18 4.52
N ALA A 171 9.60 8.45 3.41
CA ALA A 171 10.04 7.05 3.32
C ALA A 171 11.57 6.91 3.32
N GLU A 172 12.28 7.79 2.61
CA GLU A 172 13.75 7.85 2.61
C GLU A 172 14.29 8.17 4.02
N THR A 173 13.66 9.10 4.73
CA THR A 173 13.97 9.44 6.13
C THR A 173 13.83 8.24 7.05
N ARG A 174 12.73 7.47 6.93
CA ARG A 174 12.54 6.25 7.73
C ARG A 174 13.61 5.21 7.42
N ALA A 175 13.95 5.01 6.14
CA ALA A 175 15.02 4.10 5.74
C ALA A 175 16.39 4.53 6.30
N TRP A 176 16.71 5.82 6.26
CA TRP A 176 17.94 6.36 6.82
C TRP A 176 18.05 6.12 8.34
N PHE A 177 16.99 6.42 9.09
CA PHE A 177 16.98 6.19 10.55
C PHE A 177 17.18 4.71 10.90
N LEU A 178 16.50 3.81 10.20
CA LEU A 178 16.66 2.36 10.40
C LEU A 178 18.08 1.90 10.05
N PHE A 179 18.66 2.45 8.99
CA PHE A 179 20.05 2.18 8.61
C PHE A 179 21.01 2.59 9.72
N GLU A 180 20.98 3.85 10.18
CA GLU A 180 21.89 4.34 11.21
C GLU A 180 21.69 3.61 12.55
N ALA A 181 20.44 3.30 12.94
CA ALA A 181 20.13 2.57 14.16
C ALA A 181 20.65 1.11 14.17
N SER A 182 20.91 0.53 12.99
CA SER A 182 21.38 -0.84 12.81
C SER A 182 22.91 -0.99 12.67
N ARG A 183 23.65 0.13 12.69
CA ARG A 183 25.11 0.10 12.47
C ARG A 183 25.85 -0.53 13.63
N LYS A 184 26.80 -1.40 13.30
CA LYS A 184 27.80 -1.92 14.24
C LYS A 184 29.06 -1.08 14.06
N ILE A 185 29.33 -0.21 15.03
CA ILE A 185 30.57 0.60 15.10
C ILE A 185 31.53 -0.08 16.07
#